data_AF-A0A838FN23-F1
#
_entry.id   AF-A0A838FN23-F1
#
_cell.length_a   1.000
_cell.length_b   1.000
_cell.length_c   1.000
_cell.angle_alpha   90.00
_cell.angle_beta   90.00
_cell.angle_gamma   90.00
#
_symmetry.space_group_name_H-M   'P 1'
#
loop_
_entity.id
_entity.type
_entity.pdbx_description
1 polymer ?
#
loop_
_entity_poly.entity_id
_entity_poly.type
_entity_poly.pdbx_seq_one_letter_code
_entity_poly.pdbx_strand_id
1 'polypeptide(L)'
;MVDFIRDAEVVIADSQYNIAEYPSRRGWGHTCAEDTVQMALRGHVRRLFLFHHDPDRTDENLDALVERQRERVEQSGQTLRISAAREGEEVVLENRDGPDRKLLRQSAAASAE
;
A
#
# COMPACT_ATOMS: atom_id res chain seq x y z
N MET A 1 -0.28 -5.87 11.66
CA MET A 1 0.04 -5.57 10.25
C MET A 1 0.61 -4.17 10.08
N VAL A 2 -0.08 -3.10 10.50
CA VAL A 2 0.46 -1.72 10.40
C VAL A 2 1.87 -1.58 11.00
N ASP A 3 2.12 -2.14 12.18
CA ASP A 3 3.45 -2.08 12.80
C ASP A 3 4.53 -2.84 12.02
N PHE A 4 4.14 -3.91 11.32
CA PHE A 4 5.06 -4.70 10.50
C PHE A 4 5.53 -3.94 9.26
N ILE A 5 4.66 -3.11 8.67
CA ILE A 5 4.97 -2.32 7.47
C ILE A 5 5.38 -0.87 7.79
N ARG A 6 5.59 -0.54 9.08
CA ARG A 6 5.86 0.82 9.52
C ARG A 6 7.12 1.37 8.84
N ASP A 7 6.99 2.54 8.23
CA ASP A 7 8.03 3.26 7.49
C ASP A 7 8.67 2.45 6.33
N ALA A 8 7.94 1.47 5.80
CA ALA A 8 8.40 0.68 4.67
C ALA A 8 8.53 1.57 3.41
N GLU A 9 9.63 1.37 2.68
CA GLU A 9 9.88 2.06 1.41
C GLU A 9 8.91 1.60 0.31
N VAL A 10 8.60 0.30 0.30
CA VAL A 10 7.68 -0.35 -0.64
C VAL A 10 6.83 -1.38 0.11
N VAL A 11 5.54 -1.39 -0.18
CA VAL A 11 4.63 -2.49 0.14
C VAL A 11 3.95 -2.95 -1.14
N ILE A 12 3.90 -4.26 -1.36
CA ILE A 12 3.11 -4.91 -2.40
C ILE A 12 2.05 -5.72 -1.67
N ALA A 13 0.78 -5.49 -1.98
CA ALA A 13 -0.31 -6.10 -1.23
C ALA A 13 -1.50 -6.47 -2.12
N ASP A 14 -2.20 -7.52 -1.72
CA ASP A 14 -3.47 -7.91 -2.32
C ASP A 14 -4.51 -6.79 -2.20
N SER A 15 -5.28 -6.62 -3.27
CA SER A 15 -6.23 -5.52 -3.46
C SER A 15 -7.27 -5.86 -4.55
N GLN A 16 -7.62 -7.14 -4.67
CA GLN A 16 -8.44 -7.66 -5.76
C GLN A 16 -9.79 -6.93 -5.92
N TYR A 17 -10.39 -6.53 -4.80
CA TYR A 17 -11.75 -5.98 -4.79
C TYR A 17 -11.77 -4.47 -4.54
N ASN A 18 -12.91 -3.86 -4.82
CA ASN A 18 -13.27 -2.58 -4.22
C ASN A 18 -14.28 -2.76 -3.07
N ILE A 19 -14.50 -1.70 -2.30
CA ILE A 19 -15.41 -1.70 -1.16
C ILE A 19 -16.86 -2.07 -1.52
N ALA A 20 -17.30 -1.84 -2.77
CA ALA A 20 -18.65 -2.18 -3.21
C ALA A 20 -18.78 -3.68 -3.54
N GLU A 21 -17.71 -4.31 -4.02
CA GLU A 21 -17.64 -5.75 -4.30
C GLU A 21 -17.43 -6.58 -3.02
N TYR A 22 -16.72 -6.03 -2.02
CA TYR A 22 -16.30 -6.78 -0.84
C TYR A 22 -17.43 -7.52 -0.09
N PRO A 23 -18.65 -6.95 0.13
CA PRO A 23 -19.71 -7.62 0.87
C PRO A 23 -20.13 -8.98 0.32
N SER A 24 -20.09 -9.16 -1.01
CA SER A 24 -20.44 -10.41 -1.70
C SER A 24 -19.27 -11.38 -1.85
N ARG A 25 -18.04 -10.94 -1.51
CA ARG A 25 -16.79 -11.72 -1.60
C ARG A 25 -16.18 -12.04 -0.24
N ARG A 26 -16.89 -11.75 0.87
CA ARG A 26 -16.41 -12.05 2.22
C ARG A 26 -16.13 -13.54 2.37
N GLY A 27 -14.95 -13.85 2.94
CA GLY A 27 -14.49 -15.23 3.15
C GLY A 27 -13.71 -15.84 1.97
N TRP A 28 -13.56 -15.12 0.86
CA TRP A 28 -12.83 -15.64 -0.31
C TRP A 28 -11.32 -15.49 -0.20
N GLY A 29 -10.83 -14.78 0.82
CA GLY A 29 -9.40 -14.66 1.13
C GLY A 29 -8.70 -13.44 0.53
N HIS A 30 -9.45 -12.52 -0.10
CA HIS A 30 -8.90 -11.31 -0.70
C HIS A 30 -9.31 -10.02 0.01
N THR A 31 -8.57 -8.96 -0.25
CA THR A 31 -8.71 -7.62 0.36
C THR A 31 -9.23 -6.61 -0.65
N CYS A 32 -9.89 -5.54 -0.19
CA CYS A 32 -10.24 -4.42 -1.05
C CYS A 32 -9.12 -3.37 -1.10
N ALA A 33 -8.96 -2.70 -2.25
CA ALA A 33 -7.95 -1.67 -2.45
C ALA A 33 -8.03 -0.56 -1.40
N GLU A 34 -9.24 -0.17 -0.98
CA GLU A 34 -9.44 0.83 0.06
C GLU A 34 -8.79 0.48 1.39
N ASP A 35 -8.96 -0.76 1.86
CA ASP A 35 -8.39 -1.21 3.14
C ASP A 35 -6.87 -1.28 3.07
N THR A 36 -6.33 -1.75 1.94
CA THR A 36 -4.89 -1.80 1.67
C THR A 36 -4.27 -0.41 1.67
N VAL A 37 -4.93 0.58 1.07
CA VAL A 37 -4.48 1.99 1.07
C VAL A 37 -4.53 2.58 2.47
N GLN A 38 -5.61 2.35 3.22
CA GLN A 38 -5.72 2.81 4.61
C GLN A 38 -4.64 2.20 5.50
N MET A 39 -4.33 0.92 5.32
CA MET A 39 -3.25 0.25 6.02
C MET A 39 -1.89 0.89 5.70
N ALA A 40 -1.60 1.14 4.41
CA ALA A 40 -0.34 1.74 3.98
C ALA A 40 -0.17 3.18 4.49
N LEU A 41 -1.24 3.98 4.47
CA LEU A 41 -1.27 5.33 5.03
C LEU A 41 -0.96 5.31 6.54
N ARG A 42 -1.59 4.41 7.30
CA ARG A 42 -1.34 4.26 8.75
C ARG A 42 0.08 3.76 9.05
N GLY A 43 0.68 3.02 8.12
CA GLY A 43 2.05 2.54 8.21
C GLY A 43 3.11 3.56 7.76
N HIS A 44 2.73 4.75 7.29
CA HIS A 44 3.66 5.71 6.67
C HIS A 44 4.49 5.10 5.53
N VAL A 45 3.86 4.22 4.76
CA VAL A 45 4.49 3.59 3.60
C VAL A 45 4.74 4.65 2.54
N ARG A 46 5.89 4.56 1.86
CA ARG A 46 6.24 5.53 0.81
C ARG A 46 5.64 5.17 -0.56
N ARG A 47 5.67 3.89 -0.92
CA ARG A 47 5.14 3.36 -2.19
C ARG A 47 4.30 2.11 -1.93
N LEU A 48 3.06 2.10 -2.40
CA LEU A 48 2.16 0.96 -2.37
C LEU A 48 1.88 0.49 -3.81
N PHE A 49 2.12 -0.79 -4.04
CA PHE A 49 1.70 -1.48 -5.25
C PHE A 49 0.49 -2.35 -4.94
N LEU A 50 -0.63 -2.01 -5.58
CA LEU A 50 -1.85 -2.82 -5.59
C LEU A 50 -1.60 -4.05 -6.46
N PHE A 51 -1.76 -5.25 -5.91
CA PHE A 51 -1.50 -6.52 -6.59
C PHE A 51 -2.69 -7.48 -6.47
N HIS A 52 -2.58 -8.62 -7.17
CA HIS A 52 -3.60 -9.67 -7.21
C HIS A 52 -4.95 -9.17 -7.77
N HIS A 53 -4.88 -8.47 -8.90
CA HIS A 53 -6.04 -7.90 -9.57
C HIS A 53 -7.07 -8.97 -9.95
N ASP A 54 -8.34 -8.60 -9.95
CA ASP A 54 -9.42 -9.51 -10.35
C ASP A 54 -9.23 -9.88 -11.83
N PRO A 55 -9.14 -11.18 -12.19
CA PRO A 55 -8.93 -11.60 -13.57
C PRO A 55 -10.06 -11.16 -14.51
N ASP A 56 -11.25 -10.88 -13.99
CA ASP A 56 -12.38 -10.40 -14.78
C ASP A 56 -12.38 -8.86 -14.91
N ARG A 57 -11.42 -8.15 -14.29
CA ARG A 57 -11.33 -6.68 -14.34
C ARG A 57 -10.54 -6.24 -15.57
N THR A 58 -11.16 -5.39 -16.39
CA THR A 58 -10.49 -4.74 -17.53
C THR A 58 -9.47 -3.71 -17.07
N ASP A 59 -8.54 -3.37 -17.97
CA ASP A 59 -7.51 -2.35 -17.72
C ASP A 59 -8.13 -0.98 -17.36
N GLU A 60 -9.19 -0.55 -18.05
CA GLU A 60 -9.85 0.72 -17.77
C GLU A 60 -10.47 0.75 -16.36
N ASN A 61 -11.07 -0.37 -15.95
CA ASN A 61 -11.65 -0.51 -14.62
C ASN A 61 -10.57 -0.54 -13.53
N LEU A 62 -9.41 -1.13 -13.83
CA LEU A 62 -8.26 -1.13 -12.92
C LEU A 62 -7.64 0.27 -12.80
N ASP A 63 -7.47 0.99 -13.90
CA ASP A 63 -6.95 2.36 -13.86
C ASP A 63 -7.91 3.29 -13.10
N ALA A 64 -9.22 3.15 -13.28
CA ALA A 64 -10.22 3.89 -12.51
C ALA A 64 -10.18 3.56 -11.00
N LEU A 65 -9.97 2.29 -10.65
CA LEU A 65 -9.78 1.87 -9.26
C LEU A 65 -8.55 2.56 -8.64
N VAL A 66 -7.42 2.55 -9.34
CA VAL A 66 -6.15 3.16 -8.89
C VAL A 66 -6.32 4.67 -8.73
N GLU A 67 -6.97 5.35 -9.67
CA GLU A 67 -7.17 6.79 -9.62
C GLU A 67 -8.00 7.20 -8.41
N ARG A 68 -9.09 6.48 -8.13
CA ARG A 68 -9.89 6.69 -6.90
C ARG A 68 -9.07 6.53 -5.62
N GLN A 69 -8.07 5.64 -5.62
CA GLN A 69 -7.18 5.50 -4.46
C GLN A 69 -6.17 6.64 -4.34
N ARG A 70 -5.69 7.19 -5.46
CA ARG A 70 -4.83 8.38 -5.46
C ARG A 70 -5.55 9.59 -4.90
N GLU A 71 -6.79 9.83 -5.33
CA GLU A 71 -7.66 10.89 -4.78
C GLU A 71 -7.79 10.77 -3.26
N ARG A 72 -7.98 9.54 -2.74
CA ARG A 72 -8.04 9.30 -1.28
C ARG A 72 -6.73 9.63 -0.56
N VAL A 73 -5.58 9.35 -1.18
CA VAL A 73 -4.28 9.75 -0.61
C VAL A 73 -4.14 11.26 -0.60
N GLU A 74 -4.49 11.94 -1.68
CA GLU A 74 -4.45 13.41 -1.75
C GLU A 74 -5.31 14.04 -0.65
N GLN A 75 -6.52 13.51 -0.45
CA GLN A 75 -7.43 13.94 0.63
C GLN A 75 -6.85 13.69 2.03
N SER A 76 -5.96 12.72 2.19
CA SER A 76 -5.29 12.45 3.48
C SER A 76 -4.15 13.41 3.80
N GLY A 77 -3.66 14.18 2.81
CA GLY A 77 -2.51 15.07 2.95
C GLY A 77 -1.14 14.37 3.08
N GLN A 78 -1.10 13.04 2.92
CA GLN A 78 0.14 12.25 2.98
C GLN A 78 0.75 12.04 1.59
N THR A 79 2.01 11.60 1.54
CA THR A 79 2.81 11.49 0.30
C THR A 79 2.93 10.06 -0.23
N LEU A 80 2.02 9.17 0.16
CA LEU A 80 1.99 7.78 -0.32
C LEU A 80 1.81 7.74 -1.84
N ARG A 81 2.70 7.05 -2.54
CA ARG A 81 2.55 6.82 -3.99
C ARG A 81 1.85 5.49 -4.24
N ILE A 82 0.86 5.48 -5.12
CA ILE A 82 0.07 4.28 -5.45
C ILE A 82 0.15 3.98 -6.95
N SER A 83 0.41 2.71 -7.26
CA SER A 83 0.32 2.12 -8.59
C SER A 83 -0.34 0.73 -8.53
N ALA A 84 -0.98 0.32 -9.62
CA ALA A 84 -1.23 -1.11 -9.86
C ALA A 84 0.08 -1.75 -10.31
N ALA A 85 0.49 -2.83 -9.64
CA ALA A 85 1.62 -3.65 -10.08
C ALA A 85 1.28 -4.32 -11.42
N ARG A 86 2.28 -4.42 -12.30
CA ARG A 86 2.14 -4.99 -13.65
C ARG A 86 3.19 -6.06 -13.90
N GLU A 87 2.89 -6.99 -14.81
CA GLU A 87 3.84 -8.03 -15.21
C GLU A 87 5.13 -7.40 -15.77
N GLY A 88 6.28 -7.94 -15.35
CA GLY A 88 7.59 -7.45 -15.77
C GLY A 88 8.02 -6.12 -15.13
N GLU A 89 7.25 -5.57 -14.19
CA GLU A 89 7.65 -4.35 -13.48
C GLU A 89 8.81 -4.61 -12.51
N GLU A 90 9.87 -3.82 -12.64
CA GLU A 90 11.03 -3.86 -11.75
C GLU A 90 11.13 -2.57 -10.93
N VAL A 91 11.37 -2.71 -9.62
CA VAL A 91 11.49 -1.59 -8.70
C VAL A 91 12.84 -1.65 -8.01
N VAL A 92 13.70 -0.66 -8.28
CA VAL A 92 14.96 -0.50 -7.57
C VAL A 92 14.71 0.14 -6.20
N LEU A 93 15.23 -0.51 -5.16
CA LEU A 93 15.25 0.03 -3.81
C LEU A 93 16.60 0.72 -3.59
N GLU A 94 16.58 2.04 -3.49
CA GLU A 94 17.77 2.78 -3.06
C GLU A 94 18.01 2.49 -1.58
N ASN A 95 19.22 2.05 -1.24
CA ASN A 95 19.59 1.93 0.15
C ASN A 95 19.77 3.32 0.75
N ARG A 96 18.78 3.75 1.54
CA ARG A 96 18.80 5.03 2.27
C ARG A 96 19.19 4.86 3.73
N ASP A 97 19.87 3.76 4.09
CA ASP A 97 20.50 3.56 5.40
C ASP A 97 21.74 4.46 5.60
N GLY A 98 21.57 5.77 5.38
CA GLY A 98 22.47 6.77 5.92
C GLY A 98 22.39 6.80 7.46
N PRO A 99 23.43 7.32 8.13
CA PRO A 99 23.58 7.27 9.59
C PRO A 99 22.36 7.77 10.38
N ASP A 100 21.58 8.71 9.82
CA ASP A 100 20.42 9.33 10.49
C ASP A 100 19.25 8.35 10.78
N ARG A 101 19.04 7.31 9.96
CA ARG A 101 17.87 6.43 10.09
C ARG A 101 18.10 5.23 11.02
N LYS A 102 19.36 4.84 11.25
CA LYS A 102 19.73 3.85 12.29
C LYS A 102 19.52 4.40 13.70
N LEU A 103 19.85 5.69 13.91
CA LEU A 103 19.61 6.37 15.19
C LEU A 103 18.11 6.48 15.51
N LEU A 104 17.26 6.78 14.51
CA LEU A 104 15.81 6.88 14.68
C LEU A 104 15.14 5.55 15.04
N ARG A 105 15.62 4.41 14.52
CA ARG A 105 15.12 3.08 14.92
C ARG A 105 15.55 2.67 16.33
N GLN A 106 16.74 3.08 16.77
CA GLN A 106 17.21 2.82 18.13
C GLN A 106 16.48 3.68 19.18
N SER A 107 16.17 4.95 18.85
CA SER A 107 15.44 5.83 19.78
C SER A 107 13.96 5.48 19.91
N ALA A 108 13.32 5.01 18.84
CA ALA A 108 11.93 4.55 18.88
C ALA A 108 11.76 3.25 19.70
N ALA A 109 12.75 2.35 19.66
CA ALA A 109 12.75 1.14 20.49
C ALA A 109 12.98 1.45 21.98
N ALA A 110 13.76 2.49 22.30
CA ALA A 110 14.08 2.89 23.68
C ALA A 110 12.96 3.70 24.38
N SER A 111 11.92 4.13 23.66
CA SER A 111 10.80 4.92 24.22
C SER A 111 9.55 4.07 24.52
N ALA A 112 9.66 2.75 24.41
CA ALA A 112 8.57 1.79 24.60
C ALA A 112 8.74 0.89 25.85
N GLU A 113 9.65 1.25 26.77
CA GLU A 113 9.82 0.62 28.09
C GLU A 113 9.40 1.55 29.24
#